data_AF-A0A271J500-F1
#
_entry.id   AF-A0A271J500-F1
#
_cell.length_a   1.000
_cell.length_b   1.000
_cell.length_c   1.000
_cell.angle_alpha   90.00
_cell.angle_beta   90.00
_cell.angle_gamma   90.00
#
_symmetry.space_group_name_H-M   'P 1'
#
loop_
_entity.id
_entity.type
_entity.pdbx_description
1 polymer ?
#
loop_
_entity_poly.entity_id
_entity_poly.type
_entity_poly.pdbx_seq_one_letter_code
_entity_poly.pdbx_strand_id
1 'polypeptide(L)'
;MGKALLVLVLGSGLVLTKQLYNTTITEERTSKDQRAYQEEVIAREIAASAFNVGMGELRAYGDELLAGAHAFNGPGNAGRSGTYSTGRFAGGEYTVRADPTSGHSVRIVATGKFGDAEYTMHDEYRVYVMIAERGGIVDVSFLESMAGYCSAVFLEMYTMDMEDGDVPEPIMLFAPDNRDRRTARPARLVWAEPGTQLNFYIAVDQNCSMRPSSRMSECELREYAREYSYGLTGFDYIHRALDVEAGNLDQAHEDIWAFVEKRPNKRNVWRVGWEDIHNTSWDRPGSDNPVQSLQALKMYGYDGLGWPDVDGKGYRVLRDYGNRPDFSDQVIEVGVISPYDANYQGKLNQYYNTQDDCGEEHDDVPDQPVTPPPTDDDPDDEPTTPPPTEPPPTEPPPTQPTPTEPPPTEPPPSDPTNDFACQCRQNWKNPVLHRPPGNESNEQLLCLPDPATNTHLRKHNDIVLACRTN
;
A
#
# COMPACT_ATOMS: atom_id res chain seq x y z
N MET A 1 17.44 74.58 47.60
CA MET A 1 16.54 73.42 47.45
C MET A 1 16.32 72.94 45.99
N GLY A 2 16.86 73.61 44.96
CA GLY A 2 16.63 73.22 43.55
C GLY A 2 17.40 72.02 43.00
N LYS A 3 18.46 71.53 43.68
CA LYS A 3 19.29 70.42 43.17
C LYS A 3 18.67 69.03 43.40
N ALA A 4 17.85 68.86 44.43
CA ALA A 4 17.19 67.58 44.73
C ALA A 4 16.02 67.28 43.76
N LEU A 5 15.32 68.32 43.31
CA LEU A 5 14.22 68.20 42.35
C LEU A 5 14.72 67.74 40.97
N LEU A 6 15.89 68.22 40.56
CA LEU A 6 16.48 67.88 39.25
C LEU A 6 16.91 66.40 39.17
N VAL A 7 17.42 65.85 40.28
CA VAL A 7 17.81 64.43 40.37
C VAL A 7 16.59 63.52 40.38
N LEU A 8 15.49 63.93 41.04
CA LEU A 8 14.23 63.19 41.02
C LEU A 8 13.60 63.15 39.63
N VAL A 9 13.57 64.27 38.91
CA VAL A 9 13.00 64.35 37.55
C VAL A 9 13.84 63.56 36.53
N LEU A 10 15.17 63.65 36.60
CA LEU A 10 16.07 62.86 35.74
C LEU A 10 16.01 61.36 36.08
N GLY A 11 15.91 61.01 37.36
CA GLY A 11 15.75 59.62 37.81
C GLY A 11 14.44 58.99 37.34
N SER A 12 13.31 59.72 37.42
CA SER A 12 12.03 59.24 36.91
C SER A 12 12.01 59.10 35.38
N GLY A 13 12.72 59.97 34.65
CA GLY A 13 12.84 59.87 33.19
C GLY A 13 13.63 58.64 32.73
N LEU A 14 14.68 58.26 33.46
CA LEU A 14 15.48 57.06 33.18
C LEU A 14 14.74 55.75 33.46
N VAL A 15 13.89 55.72 34.49
CA VAL A 15 13.06 54.53 34.79
C VAL A 15 11.98 54.34 33.73
N LEU A 16 11.31 55.42 33.30
CA LEU A 16 10.31 55.38 32.22
C LEU A 16 10.90 55.00 30.86
N THR A 17 12.09 55.49 30.51
CA THR A 17 12.77 55.10 29.26
C THR A 17 13.23 53.65 29.29
N LYS A 18 13.69 53.13 30.44
CA LYS A 18 14.03 51.72 30.59
C LYS A 18 12.81 50.80 30.53
N GLN A 19 11.67 51.23 31.08
CA GLN A 19 10.41 50.51 30.94
C GLN A 19 9.92 50.49 29.49
N LEU A 20 9.88 51.64 28.81
CA LEU A 20 9.50 51.74 27.40
C LEU A 20 10.38 50.85 26.51
N TYR A 21 11.70 50.89 26.70
CA TYR A 21 12.66 50.07 25.98
C TYR A 21 12.43 48.56 26.20
N ASN A 22 12.13 48.15 27.44
CA ASN A 22 11.81 46.75 27.74
C ASN A 22 10.47 46.32 27.13
N THR A 23 9.44 47.17 27.11
CA THR A 23 8.17 46.87 26.41
C THR A 23 8.39 46.72 24.91
N THR A 24 9.15 47.61 24.27
CA THR A 24 9.44 47.49 22.83
C THR A 24 10.22 46.22 22.50
N ILE A 25 11.18 45.82 23.33
CA ILE A 25 11.90 44.55 23.14
C ILE A 25 10.98 43.34 23.35
N THR A 26 10.05 43.42 24.29
CA THR A 26 9.13 42.31 24.58
C THR A 26 8.11 42.16 23.46
N GLU A 27 7.55 43.27 22.95
CA GLU A 27 6.65 43.29 21.78
C GLU A 27 7.34 42.80 20.50
N GLU A 28 8.58 43.23 20.26
CA GLU A 28 9.40 42.77 19.13
C GLU A 28 9.71 41.27 19.23
N ARG A 29 9.99 40.75 20.44
CA ARG A 29 10.16 39.31 20.66
C ARG A 29 8.86 38.54 20.47
N THR A 30 7.75 38.98 21.05
CA THR A 30 6.45 38.29 20.89
C THR A 30 5.96 38.31 19.45
N SER A 31 6.16 39.40 18.72
CA SER A 31 5.79 39.48 17.30
C SER A 31 6.70 38.61 16.42
N LYS A 32 8.00 38.54 16.74
CA LYS A 32 8.93 37.62 16.07
C LYS A 32 8.60 36.16 16.34
N ASP A 33 8.24 35.81 17.58
CA ASP A 33 7.84 34.46 17.95
C ASP A 33 6.50 34.08 17.31
N GLN A 34 5.54 35.00 17.25
CA GLN A 34 4.27 34.80 16.55
C GLN A 34 4.47 34.63 15.05
N ARG A 35 5.36 35.43 14.44
CA ARG A 35 5.72 35.30 13.03
C ARG A 35 6.39 33.96 12.75
N ALA A 36 7.37 33.56 13.56
CA ALA A 36 8.04 32.27 13.41
C ALA A 36 7.05 31.10 13.54
N TYR A 37 6.12 31.18 14.49
CA TYR A 37 5.06 30.19 14.64
C TYR A 37 4.12 30.14 13.42
N GLN A 38 3.71 31.30 12.90
CA GLN A 38 2.90 31.37 11.68
C GLN A 38 3.64 30.78 10.47
N GLU A 39 4.94 31.08 10.33
CA GLU A 39 5.77 30.52 9.27
C GLU A 39 5.87 28.99 9.38
N GLU A 40 6.01 28.43 10.60
CA GLU A 40 6.01 26.98 10.85
C GLU A 40 4.68 26.31 10.50
N VAL A 41 3.55 26.91 10.90
CA VAL A 41 2.21 26.38 10.59
C VAL A 41 1.99 26.32 9.07
N ILE A 42 2.37 27.37 8.35
CA ILE A 42 2.26 27.42 6.89
C ILE A 42 3.21 26.41 6.24
N ALA A 43 4.46 26.28 6.71
CA ALA A 43 5.40 25.27 6.22
C ALA A 43 4.85 23.84 6.39
N ARG A 44 4.19 23.55 7.52
CA ARG A 44 3.52 22.26 7.76
C ARG A 44 2.35 22.03 6.80
N GLU A 45 1.50 23.03 6.56
CA GLU A 45 0.37 22.93 5.64
C GLU A 45 0.83 22.70 4.19
N ILE A 46 1.90 23.39 3.78
CA ILE A 46 2.57 23.18 2.49
C ILE A 46 3.08 21.73 2.39
N ALA A 47 3.77 21.23 3.41
CA ALA A 47 4.28 19.86 3.42
C ALA A 47 3.15 18.82 3.34
N ALA A 48 2.07 18.99 4.12
CA ALA A 48 0.92 18.10 4.11
C ALA A 48 0.19 18.08 2.76
N SER A 49 0.08 19.25 2.12
CA SER A 49 -0.52 19.36 0.79
C SER A 49 0.33 18.64 -0.26
N ALA A 50 1.65 18.86 -0.24
CA ALA A 50 2.59 18.17 -1.14
C ALA A 50 2.61 16.66 -0.90
N PHE A 51 2.56 16.22 0.36
CA PHE A 51 2.47 14.82 0.76
C PHE A 51 1.21 14.15 0.19
N ASN A 52 0.03 14.77 0.36
CA ASN A 52 -1.24 14.25 -0.14
C ASN A 52 -1.26 14.12 -1.67
N VAL A 53 -0.64 15.07 -2.38
CA VAL A 53 -0.47 14.99 -3.85
C VAL A 53 0.44 13.81 -4.20
N GLY A 54 1.59 13.66 -3.52
CA GLY A 54 2.49 12.52 -3.73
C GLY A 54 1.80 11.17 -3.51
N MET A 55 1.06 11.04 -2.41
CA MET A 55 0.25 9.84 -2.11
C MET A 55 -0.80 9.58 -3.17
N GLY A 56 -1.52 10.62 -3.62
CA GLY A 56 -2.53 10.51 -4.67
C GLY A 56 -1.95 10.05 -5.99
N GLU A 57 -0.79 10.57 -6.39
CA GLU A 57 -0.11 10.14 -7.60
C GLU A 57 0.35 8.68 -7.52
N LEU A 58 0.99 8.27 -6.41
CA LEU A 58 1.41 6.87 -6.27
C LEU A 58 0.22 5.90 -6.23
N ARG A 59 -0.87 6.27 -5.55
CA ARG A 59 -2.12 5.47 -5.54
C ARG A 59 -2.70 5.29 -6.94
N ALA A 60 -2.52 6.25 -7.84
CA ALA A 60 -2.99 6.13 -9.22
C ALA A 60 -2.24 5.03 -10.02
N TYR A 61 -1.05 4.63 -9.58
CA TYR A 61 -0.30 3.50 -10.15
C TYR A 61 -0.74 2.13 -9.60
N GLY A 62 -1.58 2.11 -8.55
CA GLY A 62 -2.06 0.87 -7.94
C GLY A 62 -0.90 0.00 -7.42
N ASP A 63 -0.77 -1.21 -7.99
CA ASP A 63 0.23 -2.19 -7.58
C ASP A 63 1.61 -1.97 -8.24
N GLU A 64 1.72 -1.11 -9.27
CA GLU A 64 2.97 -0.84 -9.98
C GLU A 64 3.82 0.24 -9.29
N LEU A 65 4.03 0.08 -8.00
CA LEU A 65 4.58 1.15 -7.16
C LEU A 65 5.98 1.59 -7.51
N LEU A 66 6.87 0.66 -7.86
CA LEU A 66 8.23 1.00 -8.29
C LEU A 66 8.22 1.85 -9.56
N ALA A 67 7.38 1.48 -10.54
CA ALA A 67 7.18 2.27 -11.76
C ALA A 67 6.56 3.63 -11.45
N GLY A 68 5.61 3.67 -10.51
CA GLY A 68 5.02 4.90 -9.98
C GLY A 68 6.05 5.82 -9.34
N ALA A 69 6.91 5.31 -8.45
CA ALA A 69 7.97 6.08 -7.81
C ALA A 69 9.01 6.58 -8.80
N HIS A 70 9.46 5.75 -9.75
CA HIS A 70 10.38 6.18 -10.80
C HIS A 70 9.76 7.24 -11.71
N ALA A 71 8.49 7.08 -12.09
CA ALA A 71 7.78 8.10 -12.85
C ALA A 71 7.64 9.38 -12.03
N PHE A 72 7.22 9.28 -10.77
CA PHE A 72 7.05 10.40 -9.85
C PHE A 72 8.32 11.21 -9.69
N ASN A 73 9.46 10.55 -9.47
CA ASN A 73 10.77 11.17 -9.27
C ASN A 73 11.46 11.61 -10.56
N GLY A 74 11.08 11.10 -11.74
CA GLY A 74 11.70 11.44 -13.02
C GLY A 74 13.22 11.20 -13.11
N PRO A 75 13.85 11.54 -14.25
CA PRO A 75 15.30 11.42 -14.40
C PRO A 75 16.03 12.41 -13.48
N GLY A 76 16.95 11.92 -12.64
CA GLY A 76 17.76 12.74 -11.73
C GLY A 76 17.00 13.36 -10.56
N ASN A 77 15.90 12.74 -10.10
CA ASN A 77 15.01 13.26 -9.05
C ASN A 77 14.31 14.59 -9.42
N ALA A 78 14.23 14.92 -10.72
CA ALA A 78 13.60 16.15 -11.22
C ALA A 78 12.08 16.04 -11.48
N GLY A 79 11.49 14.86 -11.28
CA GLY A 79 10.09 14.52 -11.55
C GLY A 79 9.76 14.35 -13.03
N ARG A 80 8.71 13.59 -13.39
CA ARG A 80 8.20 13.59 -14.78
C ARG A 80 7.66 14.96 -15.21
N SER A 81 7.35 15.84 -14.25
CA SER A 81 6.70 17.12 -14.55
C SER A 81 7.50 18.36 -14.13
N GLY A 82 8.57 18.26 -13.33
CA GLY A 82 9.19 19.42 -12.69
C GLY A 82 8.24 20.30 -11.86
N THR A 83 6.97 19.90 -11.73
CA THR A 83 5.87 20.62 -11.05
C THR A 83 5.45 19.88 -9.78
N TYR A 84 5.54 18.55 -9.77
CA TYR A 84 5.11 17.74 -8.63
C TYR A 84 6.25 17.43 -7.66
N SER A 85 7.48 17.15 -8.12
CA SER A 85 8.60 16.89 -7.19
C SER A 85 9.08 18.13 -6.44
N THR A 86 8.90 19.32 -7.04
CA THR A 86 9.18 20.62 -6.42
C THR A 86 8.20 21.66 -6.95
N GLY A 87 7.73 22.57 -6.10
CA GLY A 87 6.80 23.61 -6.54
C GLY A 87 6.56 24.70 -5.51
N ARG A 88 5.50 25.49 -5.73
CA ARG A 88 5.08 26.57 -4.82
C ARG A 88 3.63 26.40 -4.41
N PHE A 89 3.35 26.59 -3.13
CA PHE A 89 2.01 26.55 -2.54
C PHE A 89 1.90 27.58 -1.43
N ALA A 90 0.77 28.31 -1.37
CA ALA A 90 0.52 29.35 -0.36
C ALA A 90 1.65 30.40 -0.19
N GLY A 91 2.40 30.69 -1.25
CA GLY A 91 3.54 31.64 -1.21
C GLY A 91 4.85 31.05 -0.67
N GLY A 92 4.86 29.78 -0.27
CA GLY A 92 6.06 29.03 0.07
C GLY A 92 6.48 28.03 -1.02
N GLU A 93 7.51 27.26 -0.73
CA GLU A 93 8.08 26.24 -1.62
C GLU A 93 7.86 24.85 -1.04
N TYR A 94 7.67 23.85 -1.88
CA TYR A 94 7.62 22.46 -1.45
C TYR A 94 8.52 21.58 -2.30
N THR A 95 8.94 20.48 -1.70
CA THR A 95 9.51 19.33 -2.40
C THR A 95 8.76 18.07 -1.96
N VAL A 96 8.55 17.14 -2.87
CA VAL A 96 8.05 15.80 -2.56
C VAL A 96 8.78 14.78 -3.41
N ARG A 97 9.16 13.67 -2.80
CA ARG A 97 9.84 12.55 -3.46
C ARG A 97 9.27 11.23 -2.97
N ALA A 98 9.35 10.23 -3.83
CA ALA A 98 8.88 8.88 -3.59
C ALA A 98 10.11 7.96 -3.54
N ASP A 99 10.63 7.65 -2.36
CA ASP A 99 11.78 6.76 -2.21
C ASP A 99 11.29 5.31 -2.16
N PRO A 100 11.56 4.46 -3.17
CA PRO A 100 11.17 3.06 -3.10
C PRO A 100 11.92 2.39 -1.94
N THR A 101 11.19 1.72 -1.07
CA THR A 101 11.73 0.98 0.07
C THR A 101 11.77 -0.52 -0.20
N SER A 102 10.91 -1.01 -1.09
CA SER A 102 10.91 -2.39 -1.60
C SER A 102 10.24 -2.46 -2.99
N GLY A 103 9.98 -3.68 -3.49
CA GLY A 103 9.20 -3.87 -4.72
C GLY A 103 7.75 -3.36 -4.63
N HIS A 104 7.17 -3.32 -3.42
CA HIS A 104 5.75 -3.00 -3.16
C HIS A 104 5.55 -1.94 -2.08
N SER A 105 6.61 -1.24 -1.68
CA SER A 105 6.54 -0.16 -0.70
C SER A 105 7.33 1.05 -1.17
N VAL A 106 6.79 2.22 -0.90
CA VAL A 106 7.40 3.49 -1.23
C VAL A 106 7.23 4.44 -0.06
N ARG A 107 8.33 5.01 0.42
CA ARG A 107 8.30 6.11 1.36
C ARG A 107 8.10 7.43 0.62
N ILE A 108 7.02 8.13 0.93
CA ILE A 108 6.81 9.47 0.42
C ILE A 108 7.38 10.45 1.42
N VAL A 109 8.29 11.31 0.99
CA VAL A 109 8.88 12.38 1.82
C VAL A 109 8.48 13.71 1.20
N ALA A 110 7.79 14.55 1.98
CA ALA A 110 7.39 15.88 1.58
C ALA A 110 7.97 16.93 2.54
N THR A 111 8.55 17.98 1.98
CA THR A 111 9.10 19.12 2.71
C THR A 111 8.42 20.39 2.25
N GLY A 112 7.89 21.17 3.18
CA GLY A 112 7.35 22.51 2.93
C GLY A 112 8.24 23.58 3.56
N LYS A 113 8.38 24.72 2.87
CA LYS A 113 9.19 25.86 3.28
C LYS A 113 8.39 27.15 3.16
N PHE A 114 8.40 27.98 4.18
CA PHE A 114 7.78 29.30 4.17
C PHE A 114 8.56 30.26 5.06
N GLY A 115 9.02 31.38 4.50
CA GLY A 115 9.93 32.27 5.22
C GLY A 115 11.22 31.55 5.62
N ASP A 116 11.53 31.58 6.91
CA ASP A 116 12.69 30.86 7.49
C ASP A 116 12.32 29.47 8.03
N ALA A 117 11.03 29.09 7.98
CA ALA A 117 10.55 27.81 8.50
C ALA A 117 10.58 26.71 7.43
N GLU A 118 10.94 25.51 7.86
CA GLU A 118 10.97 24.28 7.07
C GLU A 118 10.35 23.14 7.88
N TYR A 119 9.46 22.37 7.25
CA TYR A 119 8.83 21.21 7.87
C TYR A 119 8.86 20.03 6.91
N THR A 120 9.33 18.88 7.38
CA THR A 120 9.37 17.62 6.63
C THR A 120 8.46 16.61 7.28
N MET A 121 7.63 15.96 6.48
CA MET A 121 6.86 14.79 6.87
C MET A 121 7.09 13.65 5.89
N HIS A 122 6.87 12.43 6.38
CA HIS A 122 6.96 11.25 5.57
C HIS A 122 5.99 10.19 6.08
N ASP A 123 5.63 9.29 5.18
CA ASP A 123 4.87 8.08 5.47
C ASP A 123 5.26 7.01 4.45
N GLU A 124 4.89 5.77 4.74
CA GLU A 124 5.13 4.64 3.84
C GLU A 124 3.82 4.18 3.20
N TYR A 125 3.76 4.26 1.87
CA TYR A 125 2.66 3.68 1.11
C TYR A 125 3.05 2.27 0.68
N ARG A 126 2.23 1.30 1.10
CA ARG A 126 2.44 -0.12 0.85
C ARG A 126 1.26 -0.70 0.09
N VAL A 127 1.56 -1.58 -0.85
CA VAL A 127 0.55 -2.43 -1.49
C VAL A 127 0.52 -3.74 -0.72
N TYR A 128 -0.66 -4.11 -0.23
CA TYR A 128 -0.87 -5.41 0.39
C TYR A 128 -0.53 -6.52 -0.59
N VAL A 129 0.47 -7.31 -0.25
CA VAL A 129 0.97 -8.41 -1.07
C VAL A 129 0.39 -9.73 -0.59
N MET A 130 0.10 -10.62 -1.54
CA MET A 130 -0.37 -11.99 -1.30
C MET A 130 -1.64 -12.08 -0.43
N ILE A 131 -2.59 -11.16 -0.61
CA ILE A 131 -3.93 -11.28 -0.03
C ILE A 131 -4.84 -12.11 -0.94
N ALA A 132 -5.56 -13.06 -0.34
CA ALA A 132 -6.68 -13.73 -0.98
C ALA A 132 -7.85 -12.76 -1.14
N GLU A 133 -7.87 -11.96 -2.22
CA GLU A 133 -8.98 -11.00 -2.49
C GLU A 133 -10.36 -11.68 -2.48
N ARG A 134 -10.38 -12.93 -2.92
CA ARG A 134 -11.52 -13.84 -2.85
C ARG A 134 -11.05 -15.14 -2.22
N GLY A 135 -11.94 -15.78 -1.47
CA GLY A 135 -11.67 -17.11 -0.95
C GLY A 135 -11.38 -18.09 -2.08
N GLY A 136 -10.45 -19.01 -1.86
CA GLY A 136 -10.00 -19.94 -2.88
C GLY A 136 -8.89 -20.87 -2.44
N ILE A 137 -8.51 -21.77 -3.35
CA ILE A 137 -7.43 -22.74 -3.13
C ILE A 137 -6.08 -22.03 -3.37
N VAL A 138 -5.16 -22.16 -2.42
CA VAL A 138 -3.77 -21.72 -2.56
C VAL A 138 -3.02 -22.74 -3.42
N ASP A 139 -2.81 -22.42 -4.69
CA ASP A 139 -2.02 -23.22 -5.63
C ASP A 139 -0.58 -22.73 -5.64
N VAL A 140 0.35 -23.61 -5.26
CA VAL A 140 1.77 -23.32 -5.24
C VAL A 140 2.53 -24.28 -6.15
N SER A 141 3.48 -23.75 -6.91
CA SER A 141 4.34 -24.57 -7.77
C SER A 141 5.73 -23.96 -7.90
N PHE A 142 6.75 -24.79 -8.10
CA PHE A 142 8.10 -24.30 -8.36
C PHE A 142 8.21 -23.77 -9.79
N LEU A 143 8.77 -22.56 -9.93
CA LEU A 143 9.30 -22.04 -11.19
C LEU A 143 10.75 -22.48 -11.38
N GLU A 144 11.53 -22.40 -10.30
CA GLU A 144 12.96 -22.71 -10.29
C GLU A 144 13.39 -23.30 -8.96
N SER A 145 14.36 -24.21 -9.05
CA SER A 145 14.98 -24.91 -7.92
C SER A 145 16.36 -25.40 -8.40
N MET A 146 17.37 -24.54 -8.38
CA MET A 146 18.77 -24.78 -8.79
C MET A 146 19.72 -25.40 -7.71
N ALA A 147 19.54 -26.69 -7.41
CA ALA A 147 20.42 -27.54 -6.59
C ALA A 147 21.11 -27.00 -5.30
N GLY A 148 20.42 -27.11 -4.15
CA GLY A 148 21.04 -27.12 -2.79
C GLY A 148 20.16 -27.69 -1.64
N TYR A 149 18.94 -28.16 -1.96
CA TYR A 149 17.74 -27.83 -1.17
C TYR A 149 17.37 -28.70 0.01
N CYS A 150 18.13 -28.49 1.05
CA CYS A 150 17.75 -28.86 2.39
C CYS A 150 16.85 -27.77 3.01
N SER A 151 16.01 -27.18 2.17
CA SER A 151 15.06 -26.14 2.52
C SER A 151 13.63 -26.63 2.31
N ALA A 152 12.83 -26.41 3.35
CA ALA A 152 11.39 -26.64 3.32
C ALA A 152 10.67 -25.31 3.09
N VAL A 153 9.54 -25.36 2.39
CA VAL A 153 8.68 -24.18 2.16
C VAL A 153 7.45 -24.31 3.04
N PHE A 154 7.16 -23.24 3.76
CA PHE A 154 6.01 -23.16 4.65
C PHE A 154 5.09 -22.01 4.22
N LEU A 155 3.84 -22.12 4.65
CA LEU A 155 2.79 -21.12 4.53
C LEU A 155 2.27 -20.74 5.92
N GLU A 156 2.17 -19.46 6.16
CA GLU A 156 1.46 -18.82 7.27
C GLU A 156 0.25 -18.09 6.69
N MET A 157 -0.93 -18.30 7.28
CA MET A 157 -2.16 -17.64 6.87
C MET A 157 -2.66 -16.74 7.99
N TYR A 158 -2.61 -15.44 7.77
CA TYR A 158 -3.11 -14.45 8.70
C TYR A 158 -4.55 -14.09 8.33
N THR A 159 -5.51 -14.62 9.09
CA THR A 159 -6.94 -14.37 8.87
C THR A 159 -7.40 -13.12 9.63
N MET A 160 -8.52 -12.54 9.19
CA MET A 160 -9.03 -11.27 9.74
C MET A 160 -9.60 -11.39 11.16
N ASP A 161 -9.81 -12.62 11.63
CA ASP A 161 -10.36 -12.95 12.95
C ASP A 161 -9.28 -13.32 13.98
N MET A 162 -8.00 -13.33 13.59
CA MET A 162 -6.88 -13.54 14.53
C MET A 162 -6.76 -12.37 15.51
N GLU A 163 -6.41 -12.65 16.76
CA GLU A 163 -6.17 -11.61 17.75
C GLU A 163 -4.81 -10.93 17.51
N ASP A 164 -4.67 -9.67 17.92
CA ASP A 164 -3.40 -8.94 17.83
C ASP A 164 -2.31 -9.70 18.59
N GLY A 165 -1.23 -10.05 17.88
CA GLY A 165 -0.12 -10.81 18.45
C GLY A 165 -0.19 -12.32 18.20
N ASP A 166 -1.30 -12.84 17.67
CA ASP A 166 -1.38 -14.24 17.27
C ASP A 166 -0.46 -14.53 16.08
N VAL A 167 0.20 -15.68 16.13
CA VAL A 167 1.05 -16.19 15.05
C VAL A 167 0.38 -17.44 14.49
N PRO A 168 0.08 -17.48 13.18
CA PRO A 168 -0.61 -18.61 12.60
C PRO A 168 0.27 -19.87 12.65
N GLU A 169 -0.36 -21.03 12.79
CA GLU A 169 0.37 -22.29 12.72
C GLU A 169 0.91 -22.50 11.29
N PRO A 170 2.24 -22.67 11.11
CA PRO A 170 2.78 -22.82 9.77
C PRO A 170 2.50 -24.19 9.16
N ILE A 171 2.10 -24.18 7.89
CA ILE A 171 1.82 -25.38 7.10
C ILE A 171 3.02 -25.67 6.22
N MET A 172 3.65 -26.85 6.37
CA MET A 172 4.69 -27.27 5.43
C MET A 172 4.06 -27.62 4.08
N LEU A 173 4.36 -26.82 3.06
CA LEU A 173 3.90 -27.08 1.69
C LEU A 173 4.81 -28.07 0.99
N PHE A 174 6.13 -27.87 1.13
CA PHE A 174 7.15 -28.68 0.49
C PHE A 174 8.23 -29.09 1.51
N ALA A 175 8.47 -30.39 1.62
CA ALA A 175 9.54 -30.96 2.42
C ALA A 175 10.92 -30.61 1.85
N PRO A 176 11.99 -30.68 2.65
CA PRO A 176 13.35 -30.44 2.19
C PRO A 176 13.88 -31.63 1.36
N ASP A 177 13.46 -31.77 0.08
CA ASP A 177 13.95 -32.82 -0.83
C ASP A 177 14.37 -32.35 -2.25
N ASN A 178 15.50 -32.84 -2.75
CA ASN A 178 16.19 -32.36 -3.96
C ASN A 178 15.71 -32.98 -5.29
N ARG A 179 14.41 -33.26 -5.47
CA ARG A 179 13.90 -33.88 -6.72
C ARG A 179 13.19 -32.87 -7.61
N ASP A 180 13.29 -33.05 -8.93
CA ASP A 180 12.77 -32.18 -10.00
C ASP A 180 11.32 -31.70 -9.73
N ARG A 181 11.19 -30.49 -9.16
CA ARG A 181 9.96 -30.01 -8.51
C ARG A 181 8.97 -29.31 -9.45
N ARG A 182 9.21 -29.29 -10.76
CA ARG A 182 8.31 -28.62 -11.71
C ARG A 182 6.89 -29.23 -11.72
N THR A 183 6.76 -30.48 -11.28
CA THR A 183 5.47 -31.17 -11.14
C THR A 183 5.03 -31.34 -9.70
N ALA A 184 5.88 -31.05 -8.72
CA ALA A 184 5.56 -31.25 -7.31
C ALA A 184 4.43 -30.31 -6.88
N ARG A 185 3.48 -30.85 -6.11
CA ARG A 185 2.35 -30.12 -5.53
C ARG A 185 2.46 -30.09 -4.01
N PRO A 186 1.88 -29.09 -3.35
CA PRO A 186 1.73 -29.06 -1.92
C PRO A 186 1.14 -30.36 -1.38
N ALA A 187 1.64 -30.80 -0.22
CA ALA A 187 1.18 -32.01 0.44
C ALA A 187 -0.28 -31.94 0.90
N ARG A 188 -0.81 -30.73 1.06
CA ARG A 188 -2.18 -30.41 1.43
C ARG A 188 -2.78 -29.42 0.44
N LEU A 189 -4.05 -29.58 0.14
CA LEU A 189 -4.86 -28.54 -0.42
C LEU A 189 -5.17 -27.54 0.70
N VAL A 190 -4.81 -26.27 0.48
CA VAL A 190 -5.04 -25.21 1.46
C VAL A 190 -6.08 -24.24 0.93
N TRP A 191 -7.15 -24.03 1.70
CA TRP A 191 -8.14 -23.01 1.41
C TRP A 191 -7.83 -21.72 2.18
N ALA A 192 -7.75 -20.60 1.46
CA ALA A 192 -7.65 -19.27 2.05
C ALA A 192 -9.00 -18.56 1.99
N GLU A 193 -9.42 -17.96 3.11
CA GLU A 193 -10.65 -17.16 3.18
C GLU A 193 -10.45 -15.77 2.53
N PRO A 194 -11.52 -15.10 2.08
CA PRO A 194 -11.42 -13.72 1.59
C PRO A 194 -10.76 -12.80 2.64
N GLY A 195 -9.79 -12.01 2.21
CA GLY A 195 -9.04 -11.09 3.08
C GLY A 195 -7.86 -11.75 3.82
N THR A 196 -7.70 -13.08 3.75
CA THR A 196 -6.54 -13.76 4.35
C THR A 196 -5.26 -13.26 3.69
N GLN A 197 -4.30 -12.82 4.51
CA GLN A 197 -2.96 -12.49 4.05
C GLN A 197 -2.07 -13.74 4.14
N LEU A 198 -1.42 -14.05 3.03
CA LEU A 198 -0.53 -15.20 2.95
C LEU A 198 0.91 -14.75 3.13
N ASN A 199 1.64 -15.41 4.01
CA ASN A 199 3.08 -15.28 4.10
C ASN A 199 3.72 -16.64 3.84
N PHE A 200 4.81 -16.65 3.09
CA PHE A 200 5.57 -17.86 2.82
C PHE A 200 6.92 -17.71 3.45
N TYR A 201 7.55 -18.80 3.83
CA TYR A 201 8.96 -18.74 4.24
C TYR A 201 9.68 -20.03 3.86
N ILE A 202 10.99 -19.89 3.68
CA ILE A 202 11.86 -21.06 3.59
C ILE A 202 12.50 -21.29 4.95
N ALA A 203 12.62 -22.55 5.34
CA ALA A 203 13.46 -22.97 6.46
C ALA A 203 14.59 -23.81 5.90
N VAL A 204 15.83 -23.40 6.11
CA VAL A 204 17.02 -24.00 5.50
C VAL A 204 17.80 -24.78 6.55
N ASP A 205 18.10 -26.03 6.24
CA ASP A 205 18.96 -26.95 7.00
C ASP A 205 20.23 -27.19 6.19
N GLN A 206 21.29 -26.46 6.48
CA GLN A 206 22.56 -26.49 5.75
C GLN A 206 23.18 -27.89 5.68
N ASN A 207 22.85 -28.75 6.64
CA ASN A 207 23.43 -30.09 6.74
C ASN A 207 22.54 -31.17 6.14
N CYS A 208 21.35 -30.84 5.64
CA CYS A 208 20.42 -31.81 5.07
C CYS A 208 20.02 -32.94 6.04
N SER A 209 20.07 -32.65 7.34
CA SER A 209 19.67 -33.57 8.40
C SER A 209 18.16 -33.84 8.44
N MET A 210 17.35 -32.84 8.08
CA MET A 210 15.90 -32.89 7.96
C MET A 210 15.44 -33.45 6.62
N ARG A 211 16.37 -33.71 5.70
CA ARG A 211 16.07 -34.22 4.38
C ARG A 211 15.49 -35.63 4.46
N PRO A 212 14.27 -35.86 3.94
CA PRO A 212 13.71 -37.19 3.85
C PRO A 212 14.59 -38.08 2.94
N SER A 213 14.50 -39.40 3.12
CA SER A 213 15.30 -40.34 2.34
C SER A 213 15.07 -40.13 0.84
N SER A 214 16.16 -40.10 0.06
CA SER A 214 16.08 -39.99 -1.42
C SER A 214 15.34 -41.15 -2.09
N ARG A 215 15.00 -42.20 -1.33
CA ARG A 215 14.20 -43.34 -1.76
C ARG A 215 12.70 -43.21 -1.49
N MET A 216 12.26 -42.21 -0.71
CA MET A 216 10.84 -42.00 -0.45
C MET A 216 10.11 -41.69 -1.76
N SER A 217 8.97 -42.32 -1.97
CA SER A 217 8.03 -42.00 -3.04
C SER A 217 7.43 -40.60 -2.84
N GLU A 218 6.73 -40.10 -3.86
CA GLU A 218 6.00 -38.84 -3.76
C GLU A 218 4.97 -38.88 -2.62
N CYS A 219 4.25 -39.99 -2.47
CA CYS A 219 3.27 -40.17 -1.39
C CYS A 219 3.89 -40.16 0.00
N GLU A 220 5.03 -40.83 0.20
CA GLU A 220 5.76 -40.80 1.48
C GLU A 220 6.30 -39.39 1.82
N LEU A 221 6.68 -38.59 0.82
CA LEU A 221 7.09 -37.20 1.03
C LEU A 221 5.91 -36.30 1.40
N ARG A 222 4.74 -36.53 0.78
CA ARG A 222 3.51 -35.82 1.11
C ARG A 222 3.05 -36.15 2.53
N GLU A 223 3.06 -37.43 2.90
CA GLU A 223 2.79 -37.88 4.26
C GLU A 223 3.74 -37.22 5.26
N TYR A 224 5.05 -37.23 4.99
CA TYR A 224 6.05 -36.55 5.83
C TYR A 224 5.73 -35.06 6.04
N ALA A 225 5.38 -34.33 4.98
CA ALA A 225 5.04 -32.91 5.08
C ALA A 225 3.72 -32.67 5.84
N ARG A 226 2.73 -33.57 5.70
CA ARG A 226 1.47 -33.48 6.46
C ARG A 226 1.66 -33.80 7.93
N GLU A 227 2.43 -34.82 8.26
CA GLU A 227 2.64 -35.23 9.65
C GLU A 227 3.66 -34.35 10.39
N TYR A 228 4.32 -33.43 9.67
CA TYR A 228 5.26 -32.51 10.25
C TYR A 228 4.60 -31.63 11.32
N SER A 229 4.82 -31.96 12.58
CA SER A 229 4.54 -31.07 13.69
C SER A 229 5.57 -29.95 13.69
N TYR A 230 5.12 -28.71 13.66
CA TYR A 230 5.99 -27.55 13.56
C TYR A 230 7.06 -27.52 14.68
N GLY A 231 8.33 -27.67 14.28
CA GLY A 231 9.49 -27.53 15.15
C GLY A 231 10.67 -26.93 14.39
N LEU A 232 10.95 -25.64 14.58
CA LEU A 232 12.02 -24.95 13.85
C LEU A 232 13.43 -25.40 14.20
N THR A 233 13.61 -26.17 15.28
CA THR A 233 14.92 -26.56 15.80
C THR A 233 15.76 -27.41 14.84
N GLY A 234 15.14 -27.99 13.81
CA GLY A 234 15.83 -28.76 12.77
C GLY A 234 16.41 -27.91 11.63
N PHE A 235 16.12 -26.61 11.57
CA PHE A 235 16.60 -25.71 10.53
C PHE A 235 17.60 -24.71 11.10
N ASP A 236 18.64 -24.41 10.33
CA ASP A 236 19.69 -23.46 10.73
C ASP A 236 19.20 -22.01 10.66
N TYR A 237 18.33 -21.68 9.69
CA TYR A 237 17.71 -20.36 9.56
C TYR A 237 16.41 -20.40 8.77
N ILE A 238 15.66 -19.31 8.90
CA ILE A 238 14.35 -19.11 8.31
C ILE A 238 14.36 -17.74 7.65
N HIS A 239 13.88 -17.69 6.42
CA HIS A 239 13.75 -16.47 5.64
C HIS A 239 12.30 -16.32 5.22
N ARG A 240 11.62 -15.30 5.76
CA ARG A 240 10.23 -15.04 5.40
C ARG A 240 10.16 -14.37 4.04
N ALA A 241 9.01 -14.45 3.38
CA ALA A 241 8.71 -13.66 2.20
C ALA A 241 8.36 -12.24 2.64
N LEU A 242 7.53 -12.16 3.67
CA LEU A 242 7.11 -10.95 4.34
C LEU A 242 7.56 -10.98 5.80
N ASP A 243 8.23 -9.92 6.23
CA ASP A 243 8.41 -9.61 7.65
C ASP A 243 7.11 -8.97 8.14
N VAL A 244 6.35 -9.75 8.90
CA VAL A 244 5.03 -9.41 9.46
C VAL A 244 5.20 -9.33 10.97
N GLU A 245 5.07 -8.13 11.53
CA GLU A 245 4.93 -8.01 12.98
C GLU A 245 3.54 -8.49 13.40
N ALA A 246 3.47 -9.34 14.42
CA ALA A 246 2.22 -9.90 14.89
C ALA A 246 1.24 -8.78 15.31
N GLY A 247 0.01 -8.81 14.76
CA GLY A 247 -1.02 -7.78 14.97
C GLY A 247 -0.97 -6.58 14.01
N ASN A 248 0.04 -6.46 13.13
CA ASN A 248 0.16 -5.34 12.19
C ASN A 248 0.31 -5.84 10.74
N LEU A 249 -0.76 -6.44 10.19
CA LEU A 249 -0.78 -6.91 8.79
C LEU A 249 -0.56 -5.78 7.77
N ASP A 250 -0.97 -4.56 8.13
CA ASP A 250 -0.69 -3.33 7.40
C ASP A 250 0.78 -2.93 7.39
N GLN A 251 1.59 -3.50 8.29
CA GLN A 251 3.03 -3.29 8.40
C GLN A 251 3.86 -4.45 7.82
N ALA A 252 3.23 -5.40 7.13
CA ALA A 252 3.96 -6.41 6.38
C ALA A 252 4.85 -5.76 5.30
N HIS A 253 6.10 -6.20 5.21
CA HIS A 253 7.04 -5.77 4.17
C HIS A 253 7.89 -6.93 3.68
N GLU A 254 8.44 -6.84 2.47
CA GLU A 254 9.31 -7.90 1.95
C GLU A 254 10.56 -8.07 2.83
N ASP A 255 10.77 -9.28 3.36
CA ASP A 255 11.97 -9.64 4.13
C ASP A 255 13.20 -9.53 3.24
N ILE A 256 14.32 -8.98 3.73
CA ILE A 256 15.59 -8.79 3.00
C ILE A 256 16.10 -10.02 2.22
N TRP A 257 15.75 -11.24 2.64
CA TRP A 257 16.16 -12.50 2.01
C TRP A 257 15.20 -13.06 0.98
N ALA A 258 14.07 -12.39 0.80
CA ALA A 258 13.06 -12.79 -0.16
C ALA A 258 12.66 -11.66 -1.08
N PHE A 259 12.12 -12.04 -2.21
CA PHE A 259 11.56 -11.12 -3.17
C PHE A 259 10.18 -11.62 -3.56
N VAL A 260 9.19 -10.73 -3.54
CA VAL A 260 7.83 -11.03 -3.95
C VAL A 260 7.54 -10.27 -5.24
N GLU A 261 6.90 -10.90 -6.21
CA GLU A 261 6.53 -10.23 -7.45
C GLU A 261 5.13 -10.58 -7.87
N LYS A 262 4.30 -9.57 -8.08
CA LYS A 262 2.98 -9.79 -8.67
C LYS A 262 3.13 -10.09 -10.17
N ARG A 263 2.41 -11.11 -10.64
CA ARG A 263 2.43 -11.45 -12.06
C ARG A 263 1.71 -10.38 -12.89
N PRO A 264 2.32 -9.88 -13.97
CA PRO A 264 1.62 -8.94 -14.85
C PRO A 264 0.34 -9.56 -15.40
N ASN A 265 -0.76 -8.79 -15.33
CA ASN A 265 -2.10 -9.19 -15.79
C ASN A 265 -2.82 -10.29 -14.98
N LYS A 266 -2.25 -10.77 -13.87
CA LYS A 266 -2.96 -11.69 -12.96
C LYS A 266 -2.90 -11.18 -11.53
N ARG A 267 -4.03 -10.64 -11.04
CA ARG A 267 -4.08 -9.98 -9.74
C ARG A 267 -3.85 -10.90 -8.54
N ASN A 268 -4.18 -12.18 -8.69
CA ASN A 268 -4.10 -13.17 -7.60
C ASN A 268 -2.97 -14.17 -7.81
N VAL A 269 -1.92 -13.79 -8.54
CA VAL A 269 -0.76 -14.65 -8.78
C VAL A 269 0.51 -13.86 -8.49
N TRP A 270 1.36 -14.46 -7.67
CA TRP A 270 2.63 -13.90 -7.24
C TRP A 270 3.75 -14.93 -7.46
N ARG A 271 4.96 -14.42 -7.64
CA ARG A 271 6.19 -15.17 -7.57
C ARG A 271 6.87 -14.82 -6.25
N VAL A 272 7.39 -15.81 -5.56
CA VAL A 272 8.25 -15.61 -4.38
C VAL A 272 9.58 -16.28 -4.66
N GLY A 273 10.67 -15.51 -4.55
CA GLY A 273 12.03 -15.98 -4.66
C GLY A 273 12.75 -15.81 -3.32
N TRP A 274 13.62 -16.75 -2.96
CA TRP A 274 14.46 -16.66 -1.77
C TRP A 274 15.92 -16.91 -2.08
N GLU A 275 16.78 -16.33 -1.26
CA GLU A 275 18.17 -16.75 -1.12
C GLU A 275 18.27 -17.89 -0.12
N ASP A 276 19.00 -18.95 -0.46
CA ASP A 276 19.25 -20.04 0.49
C ASP A 276 20.49 -19.81 1.36
N ILE A 277 21.10 -18.63 1.32
CA ILE A 277 22.29 -18.26 2.10
C ILE A 277 21.94 -17.33 3.28
N HIS A 278 22.77 -17.35 4.33
CA HIS A 278 22.63 -16.46 5.50
C HIS A 278 23.84 -15.52 5.71
N ASN A 279 24.81 -15.53 4.80
CA ASN A 279 25.99 -14.68 4.96
C ASN A 279 25.67 -13.22 4.59
N THR A 280 25.53 -12.36 5.59
CA THR A 280 25.32 -10.91 5.43
C THR A 280 26.61 -10.09 5.42
N SER A 281 27.80 -10.72 5.49
CA SER A 281 29.07 -9.97 5.65
C SER A 281 29.35 -8.99 4.50
N TRP A 282 28.72 -9.20 3.35
CA TRP A 282 28.82 -8.38 2.15
C TRP A 282 27.70 -7.32 2.06
N ASP A 283 26.61 -7.47 2.82
CA ASP A 283 25.46 -6.58 2.78
C ASP A 283 25.76 -5.28 3.53
N ARG A 284 25.49 -4.16 2.87
CA ARG A 284 25.64 -2.80 3.36
C ARG A 284 24.29 -2.11 3.21
N PRO A 285 23.40 -2.27 4.21
CA PRO A 285 22.09 -1.63 4.20
C PRO A 285 22.21 -0.14 3.91
N GLY A 286 21.40 0.36 2.96
CA GLY A 286 21.44 1.75 2.51
C GLY A 286 22.47 2.08 1.42
N SER A 287 23.26 1.13 0.92
CA SER A 287 24.02 1.33 -0.31
C SER A 287 23.11 1.18 -1.53
N ASP A 288 23.22 2.08 -2.51
CA ASP A 288 22.54 1.97 -3.82
C ASP A 288 23.24 0.98 -4.78
N ASN A 289 24.34 0.35 -4.35
CA ASN A 289 25.07 -0.61 -5.16
C ASN A 289 24.51 -2.02 -4.95
N PRO A 290 23.85 -2.65 -5.94
CA PRO A 290 23.26 -3.97 -5.80
C PRO A 290 24.28 -5.09 -5.53
N VAL A 291 25.57 -4.85 -5.81
CA VAL A 291 26.64 -5.81 -5.48
C VAL A 291 26.99 -5.82 -3.99
N GLN A 292 26.58 -4.79 -3.24
CA GLN A 292 26.91 -4.60 -1.84
C GLN A 292 25.67 -4.40 -0.97
N SER A 293 24.46 -4.54 -1.50
CA SER A 293 23.23 -4.27 -0.76
C SER A 293 22.08 -5.13 -1.29
N LEU A 294 21.52 -5.98 -0.44
CA LEU A 294 20.32 -6.78 -0.76
C LEU A 294 19.15 -5.88 -1.15
N GLN A 295 18.99 -4.74 -0.46
CA GLN A 295 17.95 -3.76 -0.76
C GLN A 295 18.13 -3.19 -2.17
N ALA A 296 19.35 -2.76 -2.53
CA ALA A 296 19.63 -2.26 -3.88
C ALA A 296 19.51 -3.35 -4.94
N LEU A 297 19.86 -4.60 -4.63
CA LEU A 297 19.68 -5.73 -5.53
C LEU A 297 18.21 -5.95 -5.87
N LYS A 298 17.33 -5.96 -4.86
CA LYS A 298 15.88 -6.08 -5.07
C LYS A 298 15.31 -4.95 -5.93
N MET A 299 15.79 -3.73 -5.70
CA MET A 299 15.32 -2.53 -6.38
C MET A 299 15.84 -2.45 -7.82
N TYR A 300 17.16 -2.61 -8.00
CA TYR A 300 17.86 -2.28 -9.24
C TYR A 300 18.37 -3.49 -10.01
N GLY A 301 18.16 -4.70 -9.51
CA GLY A 301 18.76 -5.90 -10.11
C GLY A 301 20.29 -5.85 -10.07
N TYR A 302 20.93 -6.84 -10.68
CA TYR A 302 22.37 -7.05 -10.52
C TYR A 302 23.26 -6.02 -11.23
N ASP A 303 22.75 -5.38 -12.27
CA ASP A 303 23.53 -4.42 -13.08
C ASP A 303 23.34 -2.97 -12.63
N GLY A 304 22.45 -2.72 -11.66
CA GLY A 304 22.14 -1.39 -11.15
C GLY A 304 21.34 -0.52 -12.10
N LEU A 305 20.92 -1.05 -13.26
CA LEU A 305 20.12 -0.37 -14.27
C LEU A 305 18.64 -0.77 -14.20
N GLY A 306 18.27 -1.57 -13.20
CA GLY A 306 16.95 -2.19 -13.06
C GLY A 306 16.98 -3.65 -13.50
N TRP A 307 15.79 -4.22 -13.63
CA TRP A 307 15.61 -5.53 -14.24
C TRP A 307 15.13 -5.31 -15.68
N PRO A 308 16.05 -5.17 -16.66
CA PRO A 308 15.68 -4.75 -18.01
C PRO A 308 14.91 -5.84 -18.77
N ASP A 309 15.08 -7.10 -18.35
CA ASP A 309 14.47 -8.24 -19.00
C ASP A 309 13.30 -8.78 -18.18
N VAL A 310 12.25 -9.16 -18.89
CA VAL A 310 11.11 -9.90 -18.35
C VAL A 310 10.94 -11.23 -19.09
N ASP A 311 10.50 -12.25 -18.37
CA ASP A 311 10.23 -13.57 -18.92
C ASP A 311 8.90 -13.63 -19.69
N GLY A 312 8.57 -14.79 -20.26
CA GLY A 312 7.32 -14.98 -21.01
C GLY A 312 6.04 -14.85 -20.17
N LYS A 313 6.14 -14.84 -18.83
CA LYS A 313 5.04 -14.57 -17.90
C LYS A 313 4.98 -13.10 -17.48
N GLY A 314 5.98 -12.30 -17.84
CA GLY A 314 6.15 -10.90 -17.51
C GLY A 314 6.91 -10.66 -16.21
N TYR A 315 7.39 -11.70 -15.53
CA TYR A 315 8.22 -11.51 -14.34
C TYR A 315 9.60 -11.02 -14.70
N ARG A 316 10.28 -10.34 -13.77
CA ARG A 316 11.71 -10.01 -13.93
C ARG A 316 12.55 -11.27 -14.13
N VAL A 317 13.49 -11.27 -15.08
CA VAL A 317 14.37 -12.42 -15.31
C VAL A 317 15.42 -12.52 -14.21
N LEU A 318 15.27 -13.52 -13.32
CA LEU A 318 16.28 -13.90 -12.34
C LEU A 318 17.44 -14.58 -13.06
N ARG A 319 18.67 -14.31 -12.61
CA ARG A 319 19.89 -14.81 -13.27
C ARG A 319 20.85 -15.32 -12.21
N ASP A 320 21.26 -16.57 -12.34
CA ASP A 320 22.30 -17.15 -11.49
C ASP A 320 23.64 -16.43 -11.72
N TYR A 321 24.16 -15.78 -10.67
CA TYR A 321 25.47 -15.11 -10.68
C TYR A 321 26.51 -15.82 -9.78
N GLY A 322 26.22 -17.05 -9.37
CA GLY A 322 27.08 -17.91 -8.56
C GLY A 322 27.10 -17.51 -7.09
N ASN A 323 28.09 -16.71 -6.69
CA ASN A 323 28.32 -16.39 -5.27
C ASN A 323 27.62 -15.11 -4.81
N ARG A 324 26.56 -14.69 -5.51
CA ARG A 324 25.83 -13.47 -5.21
C ARG A 324 24.37 -13.82 -5.02
N PRO A 325 23.70 -13.18 -4.06
CA PRO A 325 22.26 -13.24 -3.97
C PRO A 325 21.62 -12.90 -5.31
N ASP A 326 20.75 -13.79 -5.75
CA ASP A 326 20.03 -13.71 -7.01
C ASP A 326 18.56 -14.15 -6.97
N PHE A 327 18.06 -14.53 -5.80
CA PHE A 327 16.71 -14.96 -5.52
C PHE A 327 16.23 -16.08 -6.45
N SER A 328 17.16 -16.77 -7.12
CA SER A 328 16.90 -17.80 -8.12
C SER A 328 16.99 -19.21 -7.55
N ASP A 329 17.49 -19.35 -6.32
CA ASP A 329 17.65 -20.62 -5.63
C ASP A 329 16.30 -21.33 -5.42
N GLN A 330 15.37 -20.68 -4.73
CA GLN A 330 14.03 -21.21 -4.49
C GLN A 330 13.00 -20.23 -5.00
N VAL A 331 12.36 -20.58 -6.13
CA VAL A 331 11.36 -19.72 -6.76
C VAL A 331 10.06 -20.46 -6.89
N ILE A 332 9.03 -19.98 -6.20
CA ILE A 332 7.66 -20.50 -6.32
C ILE A 332 6.77 -19.49 -7.04
N GLU A 333 5.76 -19.99 -7.73
CA GLU A 333 4.58 -19.23 -8.14
C GLU A 333 3.43 -19.66 -7.24
N VAL A 334 2.80 -18.68 -6.62
CA VAL A 334 1.65 -18.80 -5.73
C VAL A 334 0.46 -18.16 -6.43
N GLY A 335 -0.68 -18.83 -6.43
CA GLY A 335 -1.94 -18.23 -6.84
C GLY A 335 -3.10 -18.63 -5.94
N VAL A 336 -4.06 -17.73 -5.74
CA VAL A 336 -5.32 -18.05 -5.07
C VAL A 336 -6.40 -18.26 -6.12
N ILE A 337 -6.81 -19.51 -6.30
CA ILE A 337 -7.78 -19.93 -7.31
C ILE A 337 -9.18 -19.91 -6.71
N SER A 338 -9.94 -18.88 -7.05
CA SER A 338 -11.32 -18.70 -6.58
C SER A 338 -12.24 -19.79 -7.15
N PRO A 339 -13.31 -20.21 -6.44
CA PRO A 339 -14.35 -21.11 -6.97
C PRO A 339 -14.97 -20.66 -8.29
N TYR A 340 -14.94 -19.36 -8.55
CA TYR A 340 -15.48 -18.75 -9.76
C TYR A 340 -14.48 -18.75 -10.94
N ASP A 341 -13.23 -19.16 -10.73
CA ASP A 341 -12.26 -19.31 -11.81
C ASP A 341 -12.58 -20.55 -12.65
N ALA A 342 -12.53 -20.41 -13.97
CA ALA A 342 -12.79 -21.52 -14.89
C ALA A 342 -11.87 -22.73 -14.65
N ASN A 343 -10.68 -22.52 -14.07
CA ASN A 343 -9.72 -23.58 -13.78
C ASN A 343 -9.89 -24.22 -12.40
N TYR A 344 -10.79 -23.72 -11.56
CA TYR A 344 -10.96 -24.17 -10.17
C TYR A 344 -11.19 -25.68 -10.08
N GLN A 345 -12.21 -26.18 -10.78
CA GLN A 345 -12.56 -27.60 -10.76
C GLN A 345 -11.44 -28.48 -11.33
N GLY A 346 -10.75 -28.00 -12.37
CA GLY A 346 -9.60 -28.72 -12.93
C GLY A 346 -8.45 -28.84 -11.93
N LYS A 347 -8.22 -27.81 -11.12
CA LYS A 347 -7.19 -27.80 -10.08
C LYS A 347 -7.58 -28.63 -8.87
N LEU A 348 -8.81 -28.50 -8.39
CA LEU A 348 -9.36 -29.31 -7.32
C LEU A 348 -9.25 -30.81 -7.64
N ASN A 349 -9.70 -31.21 -8.83
CA ASN A 349 -9.59 -32.59 -9.29
C ASN A 349 -8.14 -33.08 -9.40
N GLN A 350 -7.18 -32.20 -9.74
CA GLN A 350 -5.76 -32.58 -9.73
C GLN A 350 -5.28 -32.92 -8.32
N TYR A 351 -5.65 -32.13 -7.30
CA TYR A 351 -5.31 -32.44 -5.91
C TYR A 351 -5.97 -33.74 -5.45
N TYR A 352 -7.28 -33.92 -5.70
CA TYR A 352 -8.00 -35.14 -5.32
C TYR A 352 -7.45 -36.39 -6.00
N ASN A 353 -7.10 -36.33 -7.29
CA ASN A 353 -6.47 -37.47 -7.95
C ASN A 353 -5.11 -37.82 -7.32
N THR A 354 -4.30 -36.83 -6.95
CA THR A 354 -3.02 -37.08 -6.26
C THR A 354 -3.24 -37.67 -4.87
N GLN A 355 -4.28 -37.23 -4.15
CA GLN A 355 -4.66 -37.79 -2.86
C GLN A 355 -5.11 -39.24 -3.01
N ASP A 356 -5.98 -39.53 -3.98
CA ASP A 356 -6.44 -40.88 -4.30
C ASP A 356 -5.28 -41.82 -4.68
N ASP A 357 -4.36 -41.35 -5.54
CA ASP A 357 -3.18 -42.11 -5.95
C ASP A 357 -2.27 -42.48 -4.76
N CYS A 358 -2.28 -41.64 -3.72
CA CYS A 358 -1.54 -41.86 -2.48
C CYS A 358 -2.36 -42.51 -1.35
N GLY A 359 -3.65 -42.84 -1.59
CA GLY A 359 -4.54 -43.41 -0.58
C GLY A 359 -4.86 -42.47 0.58
N GLU A 360 -4.86 -41.17 0.33
CA GLU A 360 -5.09 -40.10 1.30
C GLU A 360 -6.57 -39.73 1.37
N GLU A 361 -7.04 -39.28 2.53
CA GLU A 361 -8.35 -38.62 2.62
C GLU A 361 -8.30 -37.27 1.93
N HIS A 362 -9.40 -36.87 1.29
CA HIS A 362 -9.49 -35.57 0.63
C HIS A 362 -9.49 -34.47 1.69
N ASP A 363 -8.69 -33.43 1.46
CA ASP A 363 -8.72 -32.25 2.33
C ASP A 363 -10.07 -31.54 2.21
N ASP A 364 -10.56 -31.02 3.34
CA ASP A 364 -11.80 -30.27 3.39
C ASP A 364 -11.68 -28.95 2.62
N VAL A 365 -12.60 -28.73 1.69
CA VAL A 365 -12.76 -27.47 0.98
C VAL A 365 -14.18 -26.99 1.23
N PRO A 366 -14.40 -25.70 1.56
CA PRO A 366 -15.75 -25.19 1.72
C PRO A 366 -16.59 -25.48 0.47
N ASP A 367 -17.82 -25.94 0.70
CA ASP A 367 -18.78 -26.11 -0.37
C ASP A 367 -18.85 -24.82 -1.19
N GLN A 368 -18.81 -24.95 -2.52
CA GLN A 368 -18.97 -23.78 -3.36
C GLN A 368 -20.28 -23.08 -2.95
N PRO A 369 -20.27 -21.75 -2.76
CA PRO A 369 -21.50 -21.04 -2.50
C PRO A 369 -22.45 -21.39 -3.61
N VAL A 370 -23.53 -22.09 -3.25
CA VAL A 370 -24.55 -22.50 -4.21
C VAL A 370 -25.06 -21.18 -4.76
N THR A 371 -24.67 -20.82 -5.99
CA THR A 371 -25.32 -19.72 -6.69
C THR A 371 -26.81 -20.02 -6.57
N PRO A 372 -27.60 -19.15 -5.90
CA PRO A 372 -29.02 -19.39 -5.84
C PRO A 372 -29.46 -19.65 -7.28
N PRO A 373 -30.26 -20.71 -7.52
CA PRO A 373 -30.76 -20.96 -8.86
C PRO A 373 -31.28 -19.62 -9.39
N PRO A 374 -31.04 -19.28 -10.67
CA PRO A 374 -31.59 -18.07 -11.23
C PRO A 374 -33.05 -18.07 -10.80
N THR A 375 -33.44 -17.06 -10.02
CA THR A 375 -34.83 -16.91 -9.65
C THR A 375 -35.53 -16.84 -10.99
N ASP A 376 -36.18 -17.92 -11.40
CA ASP A 376 -37.13 -17.86 -12.48
C ASP A 376 -38.07 -16.76 -12.00
N ASP A 377 -37.97 -15.59 -12.64
CA ASP A 377 -38.90 -14.50 -12.45
C ASP A 377 -40.27 -15.10 -12.80
N ASP A 378 -40.94 -15.68 -11.79
CA ASP A 378 -42.28 -16.20 -11.92
C ASP A 378 -43.13 -14.97 -12.26
N PRO A 379 -43.63 -14.85 -13.50
CA PRO A 379 -44.32 -13.65 -13.93
C PRO A 379 -45.66 -13.45 -13.21
N ASP A 380 -46.03 -14.35 -12.29
CA ASP A 380 -47.26 -14.35 -11.52
C ASP A 380 -47.11 -13.90 -10.05
N ASP A 381 -45.92 -13.53 -9.57
CA ASP A 381 -45.81 -12.83 -8.28
C ASP A 381 -46.23 -11.35 -8.46
N GLU A 382 -47.54 -11.11 -8.33
CA GLU A 382 -48.09 -9.76 -8.20
C GLU A 382 -47.30 -9.01 -7.12
N PRO A 383 -46.85 -7.77 -7.39
CA PRO A 383 -46.12 -6.98 -6.41
C PRO A 383 -47.02 -6.74 -5.20
N THR A 384 -46.78 -7.49 -4.12
CA THR A 384 -47.39 -7.18 -2.83
C THR A 384 -46.88 -5.82 -2.41
N THR A 385 -47.76 -4.84 -2.50
CA THR A 385 -47.51 -3.46 -2.08
C THR A 385 -47.12 -3.52 -0.59
N PRO A 386 -45.95 -3.00 -0.21
CA PRO A 386 -45.60 -2.94 1.20
C PRO A 386 -46.67 -2.11 1.94
N PRO A 387 -47.05 -2.50 3.16
CA PRO A 387 -48.04 -1.76 3.94
C PRO A 387 -47.54 -0.32 4.16
N PRO A 388 -48.45 0.67 4.22
CA PRO A 388 -48.07 2.07 4.31
C PRO A 388 -47.34 2.31 5.63
N THR A 389 -46.07 2.71 5.55
CA THR A 389 -45.29 3.20 6.68
C THR A 389 -45.93 4.46 7.21
N GLU A 390 -46.32 4.45 8.50
CA GLU A 390 -46.86 5.63 9.17
C GLU A 390 -45.87 6.80 9.09
N PRO A 391 -46.35 8.02 8.80
CA PRO A 391 -45.48 9.18 8.74
C PRO A 391 -44.94 9.51 10.15
N PRO A 392 -43.67 9.92 10.27
CA PRO A 392 -43.09 10.33 11.54
C PRO A 392 -43.83 11.55 12.12
N PRO A 393 -43.85 11.70 13.45
CA PRO A 393 -44.59 12.77 14.12
C PRO A 393 -44.06 14.14 13.71
N THR A 394 -44.98 15.02 13.32
CA THR A 394 -44.68 16.40 12.94
C THR A 394 -44.27 17.20 14.18
N GLU A 395 -43.05 17.74 14.17
CA GLU A 395 -42.60 18.70 15.18
C GLU A 395 -43.46 19.99 15.16
N PRO A 396 -43.69 20.63 16.31
CA PRO A 396 -44.48 21.85 16.38
C PRO A 396 -43.77 23.02 15.67
N PRO A 397 -44.53 23.91 15.04
CA PRO A 397 -43.97 25.02 14.27
C PRO A 397 -43.23 26.01 15.18
N PRO A 398 -42.10 26.58 14.73
CA PRO A 398 -41.36 27.56 15.50
C PRO A 398 -42.15 28.87 15.61
N THR A 399 -42.14 29.45 16.80
CA THR A 399 -42.75 30.74 17.12
C THR A 399 -42.10 31.85 16.31
N GLN A 400 -42.91 32.59 15.56
CA GLN A 400 -42.50 33.70 14.70
C GLN A 400 -41.96 34.89 15.53
N PRO A 401 -40.73 35.37 15.30
CA PRO A 401 -40.29 36.66 15.81
C PRO A 401 -40.86 37.81 14.97
N THR A 402 -41.20 38.90 15.67
CA THR A 402 -41.76 40.16 15.17
C THR A 402 -40.87 40.81 14.07
N PRO A 403 -41.46 41.51 13.07
CA PRO A 403 -40.70 42.04 11.94
C PRO A 403 -39.84 43.24 12.35
N THR A 404 -38.55 43.19 12.03
CA THR A 404 -37.69 44.37 11.96
C THR A 404 -37.43 44.67 10.49
N GLU A 405 -37.39 45.95 10.12
CA GLU A 405 -37.27 46.47 8.74
C GLU A 405 -36.17 45.79 7.90
N PRO A 406 -36.36 45.65 6.57
CA PRO A 406 -35.41 44.96 5.72
C PRO A 406 -34.12 45.78 5.54
N PRO A 407 -32.94 45.20 5.78
CA PRO A 407 -31.67 45.77 5.37
C PRO A 407 -31.49 45.67 3.84
N PRO A 408 -30.49 46.35 3.26
CA PRO A 408 -30.31 46.43 1.82
C PRO A 408 -30.06 45.04 1.23
N THR A 409 -30.68 44.75 0.09
CA THR A 409 -30.51 43.49 -0.65
C THR A 409 -29.05 43.27 -1.04
N GLU A 410 -28.38 42.33 -0.37
CA GLU A 410 -27.08 41.82 -0.80
C GLU A 410 -27.23 41.12 -2.16
N PRO A 411 -26.20 41.19 -3.03
CA PRO A 411 -26.19 40.43 -4.27
C PRO A 411 -26.35 38.93 -3.96
N PRO A 412 -27.00 38.16 -4.85
CA PRO A 412 -27.18 36.74 -4.64
C PRO A 412 -25.82 36.07 -4.41
N PRO A 413 -25.72 35.13 -3.44
CA PRO A 413 -24.49 34.42 -3.17
C PRO A 413 -24.00 33.72 -4.45
N SER A 414 -22.70 33.78 -4.71
CA SER A 414 -22.11 33.09 -5.85
C SER A 414 -22.28 31.57 -5.70
N ASP A 415 -22.57 30.90 -6.81
CA ASP A 415 -22.67 29.44 -6.87
C ASP A 415 -21.25 28.86 -6.71
N PRO A 416 -20.93 28.21 -5.57
CA PRO A 416 -19.57 27.76 -5.27
C PRO A 416 -19.05 26.74 -6.30
N THR A 417 -19.96 26.00 -6.93
CA THR A 417 -19.65 25.06 -8.01
C THR A 417 -19.19 25.77 -9.28
N ASN A 418 -19.79 26.94 -9.57
CA ASN A 418 -19.41 27.77 -10.71
C ASN A 418 -18.07 28.48 -10.47
N ASP A 419 -17.86 28.99 -9.25
CA ASP A 419 -16.60 29.64 -8.86
C ASP A 419 -15.42 28.66 -8.98
N PHE A 420 -15.58 27.42 -8.49
CA PHE A 420 -14.60 26.35 -8.66
C PHE A 420 -14.34 26.04 -10.14
N ALA A 421 -15.40 25.88 -10.94
CA ALA A 421 -15.29 25.57 -12.36
C ALA A 421 -14.50 26.64 -13.14
N CYS A 422 -14.72 27.91 -12.81
CA CYS A 422 -13.99 29.02 -13.40
C CYS A 422 -12.53 29.07 -12.95
N GLN A 423 -12.24 28.76 -11.69
CA GLN A 423 -10.87 28.69 -11.18
C GLN A 423 -10.05 27.56 -11.83
N CYS A 424 -10.63 26.38 -12.06
CA CYS A 424 -9.92 25.30 -12.78
C CYS A 424 -9.55 25.72 -14.20
N ARG A 425 -10.45 26.42 -14.92
CA ARG A 425 -10.20 26.85 -16.30
C ARG A 425 -9.13 27.93 -16.42
N GLN A 426 -8.98 28.81 -15.44
CA GLN A 426 -7.88 29.77 -15.39
C GLN A 426 -6.50 29.09 -15.38
N ASN A 427 -6.45 27.84 -14.90
CA ASN A 427 -5.24 27.02 -14.84
C ASN A 427 -5.16 25.99 -15.99
N TRP A 428 -5.89 26.18 -17.09
CA TRP A 428 -5.89 25.28 -18.25
C TRP A 428 -6.26 23.82 -17.91
N LYS A 429 -7.10 23.62 -16.89
CA LYS A 429 -7.63 22.32 -16.46
C LYS A 429 -9.14 22.27 -16.65
N ASN A 430 -9.68 21.06 -16.78
CA ASN A 430 -11.11 20.81 -16.83
C ASN A 430 -11.65 20.58 -15.41
N PRO A 431 -12.67 21.33 -14.98
CA PRO A 431 -13.37 21.03 -13.74
C PRO A 431 -14.25 19.80 -13.94
N VAL A 432 -14.14 18.82 -13.05
CA VAL A 432 -14.87 17.56 -13.09
C VAL A 432 -15.55 17.34 -11.74
N LEU A 433 -16.84 17.05 -11.77
CA LEU A 433 -17.58 16.50 -10.63
C LEU A 433 -17.41 14.98 -10.67
N HIS A 434 -16.58 14.47 -9.77
CA HIS A 434 -16.25 13.05 -9.67
C HIS A 434 -17.24 12.32 -8.78
N ARG A 435 -17.74 11.17 -9.25
CA ARG A 435 -18.65 10.28 -8.54
C ARG A 435 -18.02 8.87 -8.45
N PRO A 436 -17.38 8.52 -7.33
CA PRO A 436 -16.74 7.22 -7.17
C PRO A 436 -17.74 6.06 -7.38
N PRO A 437 -17.41 5.04 -8.18
CA PRO A 437 -18.27 3.87 -8.35
C PRO A 437 -18.56 3.19 -7.02
N GLY A 438 -19.85 2.96 -6.71
CA GLY A 438 -20.27 2.35 -5.44
C GLY A 438 -20.32 3.32 -4.25
N ASN A 439 -20.05 4.62 -4.47
CA ASN A 439 -20.29 5.67 -3.49
C ASN A 439 -20.66 7.00 -4.20
N GLU A 440 -21.76 6.99 -4.95
CA GLU A 440 -22.22 8.16 -5.71
C GLU A 440 -22.62 9.35 -4.82
N SER A 441 -22.80 9.12 -3.51
CA SER A 441 -23.10 10.16 -2.52
C SER A 441 -21.89 11.02 -2.13
N ASN A 442 -20.67 10.56 -2.40
CA ASN A 442 -19.44 11.27 -2.07
C ASN A 442 -18.88 12.01 -3.29
N GLU A 443 -19.62 13.00 -3.75
CA GLU A 443 -19.21 13.81 -4.91
C GLU A 443 -18.01 14.69 -4.58
N GLN A 444 -17.03 14.74 -5.48
CA GLN A 444 -15.82 15.54 -5.30
C GLN A 444 -15.58 16.46 -6.51
N LEU A 445 -15.12 17.67 -6.25
CA LEU A 445 -14.73 18.63 -7.29
C LEU A 445 -13.24 18.51 -7.59
N LEU A 446 -12.89 18.16 -8.83
CA LEU A 446 -11.52 17.95 -9.28
C LEU A 446 -11.15 18.92 -10.42
N CYS A 447 -9.90 19.39 -10.47
CA CYS A 447 -9.34 20.07 -11.65
C CYS A 447 -8.36 19.11 -12.36
N LEU A 448 -8.74 18.56 -13.52
CA LEU A 448 -7.92 17.57 -14.24
C LEU A 448 -7.35 18.14 -15.55
N PRO A 449 -6.11 17.79 -15.95
CA PRO A 449 -5.62 18.09 -17.30
C PRO A 449 -6.36 17.26 -18.36
N ASP A 450 -6.35 17.69 -19.63
CA ASP A 450 -7.08 17.04 -20.74
C ASP A 450 -6.89 15.50 -20.84
N PRO A 451 -5.66 14.94 -20.72
CA PRO A 451 -5.47 13.49 -20.81
C PRO A 451 -6.13 12.72 -19.65
N ALA A 452 -6.09 13.29 -18.44
CA ALA A 452 -6.69 12.70 -17.24
C ALA A 452 -8.22 12.80 -17.27
N THR A 453 -8.75 13.91 -17.79
CA THR A 453 -10.20 14.14 -17.93
C THR A 453 -10.85 13.02 -18.76
N ASN A 454 -10.27 12.68 -19.91
CA ASN A 454 -10.79 11.61 -20.77
C ASN A 454 -10.75 10.23 -20.12
N THR A 455 -9.78 9.97 -19.25
CA THR A 455 -9.66 8.69 -18.53
C THR A 455 -10.74 8.59 -17.45
N HIS A 456 -10.96 9.68 -16.71
CA HIS A 456 -12.00 9.77 -15.70
C HIS A 456 -13.40 9.58 -16.30
N LEU A 457 -13.73 10.30 -17.38
CA LEU A 457 -15.03 10.19 -18.05
C LEU A 457 -15.33 8.81 -18.63
N ARG A 458 -14.30 7.98 -18.91
CA ARG A 458 -14.50 6.61 -19.41
C ARG A 458 -14.70 5.59 -18.31
N LYS A 459 -14.07 5.80 -17.15
CA LYS A 459 -14.04 4.84 -16.05
C LYS A 459 -15.08 5.13 -14.97
N HIS A 460 -15.57 6.37 -14.91
CA HIS A 460 -16.46 6.87 -13.88
C HIS A 460 -17.59 7.68 -14.52
N ASN A 461 -18.75 7.76 -13.86
CA ASN A 461 -19.90 8.55 -14.32
C ASN A 461 -19.73 10.04 -13.98
N ASP A 462 -18.55 10.56 -14.32
CA ASP A 462 -18.10 11.91 -13.97
C ASP A 462 -18.68 12.95 -14.94
N ILE A 463 -18.86 14.19 -14.47
CA ILE A 463 -19.44 15.28 -15.27
C ILE A 463 -18.44 16.43 -15.38
N VAL A 464 -18.16 16.89 -16.60
CA VAL A 464 -17.37 18.11 -16.81
C VAL A 464 -18.26 19.33 -16.53
N LEU A 465 -17.81 20.18 -15.61
CA LEU A 465 -18.53 21.40 -15.26
C LEU A 465 -18.22 22.52 -16.27
N ALA A 466 -19.21 23.37 -16.52
CA ALA A 466 -19.03 24.57 -17.33
C ALA A 466 -18.82 25.77 -16.41
N CYS A 467 -17.76 26.55 -16.65
CA CYS A 467 -17.64 27.89 -16.08
C CYS A 467 -18.63 28.81 -16.79
N ARG A 468 -19.59 29.37 -16.05
CA ARG A 468 -20.50 30.41 -16.52
C ARG A 468 -20.01 31.74 -15.97
N THR A 469 -19.54 32.61 -16.85
CA THR A 469 -19.30 34.01 -16.48
C THR A 469 -20.66 34.69 -16.35
N ASN A 470 -21.03 35.10 -15.14
CA ASN A 470 -22.22 35.92 -14.89
C ASN A 470 -22.12 37.30 -15.54
#